data_AF-A0A963KKZ7-F1
#
_entry.id   AF-A0A963KKZ7-F1
#
_cell.length_a   1.000
_cell.length_b   1.000
_cell.length_c   1.000
_cell.angle_alpha   90.00
_cell.angle_beta   90.00
_cell.angle_gamma   90.00
#
_symmetry.space_group_name_H-M   'P 1'
#
loop_
_entity.id
_entity.type
_entity.pdbx_description
1 polymer ?
#
loop_
_entity_poly.entity_id
_entity_poly.type
_entity_poly.pdbx_seq_one_letter_code
_entity_poly.pdbx_strand_id
1 'polypeptide(L)' 'MHLSVNGARLYVDIEGAGTVPDGATMRDKPTLVLLHGGPGLDHSLFKPAFSQLADVAQIVYIDHRGN' A
#
# COMPACT_ATOMS: atom_id res chain seq x y z
N MET A 1 5.40 -8.14 2.15
CA MET A 1 6.72 -8.08 2.84
C MET A 1 6.53 -7.68 4.30
N HIS A 2 7.53 -7.82 5.17
CA HIS A 2 7.43 -7.43 6.59
C HIS A 2 8.40 -6.30 6.93
N LEU A 3 7.94 -5.30 7.67
CA LEU A 3 8.75 -4.16 8.15
C LEU A 3 8.74 -4.11 9.69
N SER A 4 9.86 -3.72 10.29
CA SER A 4 9.93 -3.44 11.74
C SER A 4 9.69 -1.96 11.98
N VAL A 5 8.59 -1.62 12.65
CA VAL A 5 8.17 -0.24 12.92
C VAL A 5 7.79 -0.10 14.40
N ASN A 6 8.48 0.77 15.14
CA ASN A 6 8.21 1.06 16.55
C ASN A 6 8.04 -0.21 17.42
N GLY A 7 8.95 -1.18 17.25
CA GLY A 7 8.95 -2.45 18.00
C GLY A 7 7.91 -3.47 17.56
N ALA A 8 7.17 -3.23 16.48
CA ALA A 8 6.22 -4.19 15.90
C ALA A 8 6.65 -4.62 14.50
N ARG A 9 6.32 -5.86 14.15
CA ARG A 9 6.44 -6.39 12.78
C ARG A 9 5.10 -6.16 12.08
N LEU A 10 5.10 -5.38 11.00
CA LEU A 10 3.91 -5.11 10.20
C LEU A 10 4.04 -5.78 8.85
N TYR A 11 2.97 -6.40 8.36
CA TYR A 11 2.90 -6.84 6.97
C TYR A 11 2.52 -5.65 6.08
N VAL A 12 3.23 -5.54 4.96
CA VAL A 12 3.02 -4.50 3.95
C VAL A 12 3.02 -5.14 2.57
N ASP A 13 1.99 -4.88 1.78
CA ASP A 13 1.95 -5.19 0.35
C ASP A 13 1.95 -3.89 -0.46
N ILE A 14 2.68 -3.85 -1.57
CA ILE A 14 2.82 -2.67 -2.41
C ILE A 14 2.36 -3.01 -3.82
N GLU A 15 1.47 -2.20 -4.36
CA GLU A 15 0.92 -2.38 -5.69
C GLU A 15 1.09 -1.11 -6.53
N GLY A 16 1.59 -1.30 -7.75
CA GLY A 16 1.95 -0.22 -8.66
C GLY A 16 3.34 0.39 -8.42
N ALA A 17 3.84 1.09 -9.43
CA ALA A 17 5.12 1.80 -9.36
C ALA A 17 4.98 3.15 -8.64
N GLY A 18 5.91 3.47 -7.74
CA GLY A 18 6.00 4.78 -7.06
C GLY A 18 6.42 5.91 -7.99
N THR A 19 7.24 5.61 -8.98
CA THR A 19 7.70 6.55 -10.01
C THR A 19 7.35 6.04 -11.39
N VAL A 20 6.92 6.94 -12.28
CA VAL A 20 6.63 6.62 -13.69
C VAL A 20 7.27 7.61 -14.65
N PRO A 21 7.54 7.21 -15.90
CA PRO A 21 8.04 8.13 -16.91
C PRO A 21 7.09 9.31 -17.14
N ASP A 22 7.66 10.51 -17.27
CA ASP A 22 7.01 11.75 -17.72
C ASP A 22 7.94 12.45 -18.72
N GLY A 23 7.81 12.06 -19.98
CA GLY A 23 8.71 12.45 -21.06
C GLY A 23 10.15 12.02 -20.79
N ALA A 24 11.06 12.99 -20.67
CA ALA A 24 12.47 12.77 -20.38
C ALA A 24 12.79 12.67 -18.87
N THR A 25 11.77 12.78 -18.00
CA THR A 25 11.92 12.76 -16.54
C THR A 25 11.14 11.62 -15.92
N MET A 26 11.38 11.35 -14.63
CA MET A 26 10.54 10.48 -13.82
C MET A 26 9.68 11.37 -12.92
N ARG A 27 8.38 11.06 -12.82
CA ARG A 27 7.48 11.70 -11.85
C ARG A 27 7.08 10.71 -10.77
N ASP A 28 6.94 11.19 -9.55
CA ASP A 28 6.34 10.43 -8.46
C ASP A 28 4.82 10.33 -8.65
N LYS A 29 4.26 9.16 -8.33
CA LYS A 29 2.83 9.00 -8.05
C LYS A 29 2.58 9.31 -6.57
N PRO A 30 1.40 9.86 -6.22
CA PRO A 30 0.98 9.92 -4.83
C PRO A 30 0.94 8.51 -4.23
N THR A 31 1.28 8.40 -2.95
CA THR A 31 1.12 7.16 -2.19
C THR A 31 -0.27 7.11 -1.56
N LEU A 32 -1.02 6.05 -1.84
CA LEU A 32 -2.28 5.74 -1.17
C LEU A 32 -2.02 4.67 -0.10
N VAL A 33 -2.16 5.04 1.17
CA VAL A 33 -2.03 4.09 2.29
C VAL A 33 -3.43 3.58 2.66
N LEU A 34 -3.63 2.27 2.62
CA LEU A 34 -4.89 1.64 3.02
C LEU A 34 -4.75 1.02 4.40
N LEU A 35 -5.60 1.49 5.32
CA LEU A 35 -5.65 1.04 6.70
C LEU A 35 -6.97 0.30 6.93
N HIS A 36 -6.91 -1.00 7.21
CA HIS A 36 -8.11 -1.77 7.48
C HIS A 36 -8.78 -1.34 8.81
N GLY A 37 -10.05 -1.69 8.94
CA GLY A 37 -10.86 -1.38 10.12
C GLY A 37 -10.64 -2.35 11.28
N GLY A 38 -11.74 -2.74 11.92
CA GLY A 38 -11.79 -3.47 13.19
C GLY A 38 -11.01 -4.79 13.27
N PRO A 39 -10.96 -5.38 14.48
CA PRO A 39 -10.13 -6.56 14.77
C PRO A 39 -10.51 -7.77 13.91
N GLY A 40 -9.50 -8.56 13.53
CA GLY A 40 -9.67 -9.78 12.71
C GLY A 40 -9.82 -9.53 11.21
N LEU A 41 -9.79 -8.28 10.77
CA LEU A 41 -9.68 -7.90 9.37
C LEU A 41 -8.21 -7.68 9.00
N ASP A 42 -7.89 -7.79 7.71
CA ASP A 42 -6.58 -7.49 7.14
C ASP A 42 -6.74 -6.69 5.84
N HIS A 43 -5.62 -6.39 5.18
CA HIS A 43 -5.59 -5.63 3.94
C HIS A 43 -6.33 -6.27 2.76
N SER A 44 -6.61 -7.58 2.80
CA SER A 44 -7.24 -8.29 1.68
C SER A 44 -8.63 -7.76 1.37
N LEU A 45 -9.31 -7.15 2.34
CA LEU A 45 -10.62 -6.48 2.16
C LEU A 45 -10.63 -5.41 1.07
N PHE A 46 -9.47 -4.81 0.79
CA PHE A 46 -9.37 -3.76 -0.20
C PHE A 46 -9.14 -4.29 -1.62
N LYS A 47 -8.81 -5.58 -1.77
CA LYS A 47 -8.56 -6.18 -3.08
C LYS A 47 -9.82 -6.89 -3.61
N PRO A 48 -10.17 -6.73 -4.90
CA PRO A 48 -9.50 -5.92 -5.93
C PRO A 48 -10.01 -4.47 -6.00
N ALA A 49 -10.92 -4.05 -5.13
CA ALA A 49 -11.64 -2.78 -5.27
C ALA A 49 -10.73 -1.55 -5.38
N PHE A 50 -9.60 -1.53 -4.67
CA PHE A 50 -8.64 -0.41 -4.72
C PHE A 50 -7.51 -0.60 -5.73
N SER A 51 -7.26 -1.82 -6.22
CA SER A 51 -6.25 -2.12 -7.24
C SER A 51 -6.39 -1.28 -8.51
N GLN A 52 -7.63 -0.90 -8.84
CA GLN A 52 -7.91 -0.02 -9.98
C GLN A 52 -7.26 1.37 -9.89
N LEU A 53 -6.84 1.81 -8.69
CA LEU A 53 -6.17 3.10 -8.49
C LEU A 53 -4.65 3.02 -8.67
N ALA A 54 -4.09 1.85 -8.97
CA ALA A 54 -2.64 1.66 -9.13
C ALA A 54 -2.09 2.37 -10.39
N ASP A 55 -2.96 2.78 -11.32
CA ASP A 55 -2.62 3.59 -12.48
C ASP A 55 -2.25 5.03 -12.09
N VAL A 56 -2.92 5.61 -11.09
CA VAL A 56 -2.74 6.99 -10.63
C VAL A 56 -1.99 7.13 -9.30
N ALA A 57 -1.93 6.09 -8.47
CA ALA A 57 -1.23 6.08 -7.18
C ALA A 57 -0.33 4.84 -7.00
N GLN A 58 0.65 4.91 -6.12
CA GLN A 58 1.28 3.70 -5.55
C GLN A 58 0.49 3.31 -4.30
N ILE A 59 -0.02 2.09 -4.27
CA ILE A 59 -0.86 1.62 -3.17
C ILE A 59 0.01 0.87 -2.18
N VAL A 60 -0.12 1.24 -0.89
CA VAL A 60 0.53 0.58 0.23
C VAL A 60 -0.56 0.01 1.14
N TYR A 61 -0.71 -1.30 1.07
CA TYR A 61 -1.58 -2.09 1.94
C TYR A 61 -0.83 -2.40 3.23
N ILE A 62 -1.45 -2.16 4.39
CA ILE A 62 -0.83 -2.41 5.70
C ILE A 62 -1.77 -3.26 6.55
N ASP A 63 -1.21 -4.29 7.17
CA ASP A 63 -1.86 -4.98 8.28
C ASP A 63 -1.41 -4.36 9.61
N HIS A 64 -2.37 -4.04 10.47
CA HIS A 64 -2.12 -3.37 11.75
C HIS A 64 -1.28 -4.25 12.68
N ARG A 65 -0.70 -3.61 13.70
CA ARG A 65 0.03 -4.32 14.77
C ARG A 65 -0.83 -5.43 15.38
N GLY A 66 -0.28 -6.63 15.42
CA GLY A 66 -0.94 -7.79 16.02
C GLY A 66 -1.91 -8.53 15.09
N ASN A 67 -1.91 -8.17 13.81
CA ASN A 67 -2.42 -9.00 12.72
C ASN A 67 -1.36 -10.03 12.31
#